data_AF-A0A5K1I4U0-F1
#
_entry.id   AF-A0A5K1I4U0-F1
#
_cell.length_a   1.000
_cell.length_b   1.000
_cell.length_c   1.000
_cell.angle_alpha   90.00
_cell.angle_beta   90.00
_cell.angle_gamma   90.00
#
_symmetry.space_group_name_H-M   'P 1'
#
loop_
_entity.id
_entity.type
_entity.pdbx_description
1 polymer ?
#
loop_
_entity_poly.entity_id
_entity_poly.type
_entity_poly.pdbx_seq_one_letter_code
_entity_poly.pdbx_strand_id
1 'polypeptide(L)'
;MDPVESGKLALRAYKEGYIVVFDQKDGMEVKTDDDFAEAPEAYEYCREELFNHYADEPLDDDPEGRSLRQIEEPADLLEGFQEFSIEYMFFRLSEKFDSASLEEVLAACKARCFFPPWYVFKQGKRIYSFG
;
A
#
# COMPACT_ATOMS: atom_id res chain seq x y z
N MET A 1 -14.32 7.17 14.85
CA MET A 1 -12.98 7.16 15.45
C MET A 1 -12.47 8.58 15.41
N ASP A 2 -11.78 9.03 16.46
CA ASP A 2 -11.12 10.34 16.45
C ASP A 2 -9.97 10.34 15.42
N PRO A 3 -9.80 11.36 14.55
CA PRO A 3 -8.75 11.38 13.53
C PRO A 3 -7.32 11.25 14.10
N VAL A 4 -7.08 11.78 15.31
CA VAL A 4 -5.79 11.67 15.99
C VAL A 4 -5.55 10.22 16.44
N GLU A 5 -6.59 9.53 16.88
CA GLU A 5 -6.53 8.12 17.24
C GLU A 5 -6.31 7.24 16.00
N SER A 6 -7.03 7.50 14.91
CA SER A 6 -6.86 6.82 13.62
C SER A 6 -5.43 6.92 13.11
N GLY A 7 -4.88 8.14 13.06
CA GLY A 7 -3.50 8.38 12.63
C GLY A 7 -2.45 7.69 13.51
N LYS A 8 -2.68 7.58 14.83
CA LYS A 8 -1.80 6.83 15.74
C LYS A 8 -1.84 5.33 15.47
N LEU A 9 -3.02 4.77 15.23
CA LEU A 9 -3.20 3.36 14.91
C LEU A 9 -2.56 3.02 13.55
N ALA A 10 -2.71 3.90 12.55
CA ALA A 10 -2.05 3.77 11.27
C ALA A 10 -0.51 3.81 11.41
N LEU A 11 0.02 4.75 12.20
CA LEU A 11 1.47 4.84 12.44
C LEU A 11 2.02 3.61 13.15
N ARG A 12 1.30 3.09 14.16
CA ARG A 12 1.67 1.86 14.86
C ARG A 12 1.65 0.67 13.92
N ALA A 13 0.59 0.50 13.13
CA ALA A 13 0.51 -0.56 12.13
C ALA A 13 1.65 -0.46 11.10
N TYR A 14 1.99 0.74 10.62
CA TYR A 14 3.14 0.94 9.75
C TYR A 14 4.47 0.54 10.41
N LYS A 15 4.71 0.94 11.67
CA LYS A 15 5.99 0.70 12.37
C LYS A 15 6.18 -0.72 12.89
N GLU A 16 5.11 -1.36 13.34
CA GLU A 16 5.18 -2.58 14.13
C GLU A 16 4.42 -3.75 13.49
N GLY A 17 3.35 -3.45 12.75
CA GLY A 17 2.45 -4.42 12.15
C GLY A 17 2.41 -4.34 10.63
N TYR A 18 1.20 -4.34 10.09
CA TYR A 18 0.94 -4.39 8.66
C TYR A 18 0.05 -3.25 8.17
N ILE A 19 0.43 -2.69 7.01
CA ILE A 19 -0.44 -1.90 6.16
C ILE A 19 -0.63 -2.67 4.85
N VAL A 20 -1.87 -2.72 4.38
CA VAL A 20 -2.25 -3.32 3.10
C VAL A 20 -2.85 -2.24 2.22
N VAL A 21 -2.50 -2.25 0.94
CA VAL A 21 -2.97 -1.29 -0.06
C VAL A 21 -3.69 -2.04 -1.16
N PHE A 22 -4.88 -1.59 -1.52
CA PHE A 22 -5.64 -2.07 -2.67
C PHE A 22 -5.79 -0.93 -3.69
N ASP A 23 -6.10 -1.28 -4.94
CA ASP A 23 -6.81 -0.37 -5.84
C ASP A 23 -8.08 0.14 -5.17
N GLN A 24 -8.50 1.36 -5.47
CA GLN A 24 -9.65 1.99 -4.83
C GLN A 24 -10.93 1.22 -5.13
N LYS A 25 -11.09 0.71 -6.35
CA LYS A 25 -12.29 -0.05 -6.76
C LYS A 25 -12.39 -1.35 -5.99
N ASP A 26 -11.27 -2.05 -5.87
CA ASP A 26 -11.16 -3.31 -5.14
C ASP A 26 -11.25 -3.10 -3.62
N GLY A 27 -10.67 -2.00 -3.13
CA GLY A 27 -10.69 -1.58 -1.73
C GLY A 27 -12.11 -1.33 -1.21
N MET A 28 -12.98 -0.79 -2.05
CA MET A 28 -14.40 -0.62 -1.71
C MET A 28 -15.14 -1.95 -1.48
N GLU A 29 -14.63 -3.07 -2.02
CA GLU A 29 -15.19 -4.41 -1.81
C GLU A 29 -14.63 -5.12 -0.56
N VAL A 30 -13.60 -4.55 0.08
CA VAL A 30 -12.99 -5.13 1.28
C VAL A 30 -13.99 -5.10 2.44
N LYS A 31 -14.26 -6.28 2.99
CA LYS A 31 -15.02 -6.41 4.24
C LYS A 31 -14.17 -5.95 5.43
N THR A 32 -14.51 -4.79 5.99
CA THR A 32 -13.81 -4.22 7.15
C THR A 32 -14.36 -4.74 8.48
N ASP A 33 -13.48 -4.83 9.47
CA ASP A 33 -13.78 -5.23 10.84
C ASP A 33 -12.70 -4.65 11.79
N ASP A 34 -12.71 -5.05 13.07
CA ASP A 34 -11.72 -4.61 14.06
C ASP A 34 -10.28 -5.04 13.72
N ASP A 35 -10.16 -6.12 12.93
CA ASP A 35 -8.92 -6.75 12.53
C ASP A 35 -8.38 -6.22 11.19
N PHE A 36 -9.25 -5.60 10.38
CA PHE A 36 -8.94 -5.06 9.07
C PHE A 36 -9.72 -3.75 8.86
N ALA A 37 -9.10 -2.63 9.21
CA ALA A 37 -9.75 -1.33 9.22
C ALA A 37 -9.11 -0.38 8.21
N GLU A 38 -9.92 0.45 7.56
CA GLU A 38 -9.45 1.52 6.69
C GLU A 38 -8.55 2.49 7.48
N ALA A 39 -7.46 2.93 6.84
CA ALA A 39 -6.43 3.76 7.43
C ALA A 39 -5.86 4.74 6.38
N PRO A 40 -6.63 5.73 5.91
CA PRO A 40 -6.19 6.66 4.87
C PRO A 40 -4.92 7.44 5.28
N GLU A 41 -4.72 7.68 6.58
CA GLU A 41 -3.52 8.34 7.10
C GLU A 41 -2.24 7.53 6.84
N ALA A 42 -2.34 6.23 6.53
CA ALA A 42 -1.18 5.41 6.19
C ALA A 42 -0.50 5.84 4.89
N TYR A 43 -1.21 6.57 4.01
CA TYR A 43 -0.62 7.18 2.82
C TYR A 43 0.62 8.01 3.17
N GLU A 44 0.53 8.87 4.19
CA GLU A 44 1.63 9.75 4.59
C GLU A 44 2.90 8.99 5.00
N TYR A 45 2.73 7.77 5.51
CA TYR A 45 3.83 6.93 5.95
C TYR A 45 4.39 6.05 4.82
N CYS A 46 3.53 5.63 3.88
CA CYS A 46 3.93 4.72 2.80
C CYS A 46 4.37 5.45 1.52
N ARG A 47 3.97 6.72 1.33
CA ARG A 47 4.11 7.42 0.04
C ARG A 47 5.53 7.50 -0.50
N GLU A 48 6.55 7.59 0.36
CA GLU A 48 7.95 7.68 -0.10
C GLU A 48 8.39 6.36 -0.74
N GLU A 49 8.05 5.23 -0.11
CA GLU A 49 8.39 3.91 -0.64
C GLU A 49 7.53 3.53 -1.84
N LEU A 50 6.27 3.99 -1.89
CA LEU A 50 5.40 3.87 -3.07
C LEU A 50 5.93 4.70 -4.24
N PHE A 51 6.34 5.95 -4.01
CA PHE A 51 6.94 6.79 -5.04
C PHE A 51 8.23 6.17 -5.60
N ASN A 52 9.11 5.69 -4.71
CA ASN A 52 10.33 5.02 -5.16
C ASN A 52 10.01 3.77 -5.97
N HIS A 53 9.01 2.98 -5.58
CA HIS A 53 8.57 1.84 -6.37
C HIS A 53 8.11 2.23 -7.77
N TYR A 54 7.18 3.18 -7.85
CA TYR A 54 6.61 3.70 -9.08
C TYR A 54 7.71 4.22 -10.00
N ALA A 55 8.66 4.97 -9.44
CA ALA A 55 9.75 5.57 -10.19
C ALA A 55 10.80 4.56 -10.69
N ASP A 56 11.03 3.47 -9.94
CA ASP A 56 12.13 2.53 -10.19
C ASP A 56 11.69 1.24 -10.90
N GLU A 57 10.39 0.98 -11.07
CA GLU A 57 9.93 -0.17 -11.85
C GLU A 57 10.32 -0.02 -13.33
N PRO A 58 10.91 -1.07 -13.94
CA PRO A 58 11.14 -1.09 -15.38
C PRO A 58 9.83 -0.99 -16.14
N LEU A 59 9.84 -0.19 -17.22
CA LEU A 59 8.70 -0.11 -18.13
C LEU A 59 8.73 -1.30 -19.09
N ASP A 60 7.66 -2.09 -19.09
CA ASP A 60 7.51 -3.26 -19.96
C ASP A 60 7.57 -2.92 -21.46
N ASP A 61 7.21 -1.69 -21.83
CA ASP A 61 7.17 -1.21 -23.21
C ASP A 61 8.40 -0.39 -23.62
N ASP A 62 9.35 -0.12 -22.71
CA ASP A 62 10.62 0.53 -23.03
C ASP A 62 11.63 -0.50 -23.56
N PRO A 63 12.12 -0.38 -24.82
CA PRO A 63 13.04 -1.36 -25.39
C PRO A 63 14.38 -1.49 -24.68
N GLU A 64 14.76 -0.49 -23.87
CA GLU A 64 16.00 -0.49 -23.07
C GLU A 64 15.73 -0.92 -21.61
N GLY A 65 14.49 -1.25 -21.26
CA GLY A 65 14.06 -1.64 -19.91
C GLY A 65 14.28 -0.54 -18.88
N ARG A 66 14.21 0.72 -19.29
CA ARG A 66 14.41 1.87 -18.40
C ARG A 66 13.18 2.07 -17.51
N SER A 67 13.43 2.57 -16.31
CA SER A 67 12.40 3.00 -15.37
C SER A 67 11.96 4.44 -15.65
N LEU A 68 10.82 4.85 -15.09
CA LEU A 68 10.32 6.22 -15.19
C LEU A 68 11.36 7.24 -14.67
N ARG A 69 12.08 6.91 -13.59
CA ARG A 69 13.15 7.76 -13.04
C ARG A 69 14.24 8.09 -14.06
N GLN A 70 14.48 7.22 -15.04
CA GLN A 70 15.55 7.39 -16.03
C GLN A 70 15.11 8.20 -17.25
N ILE A 71 13.80 8.32 -17.49
CA ILE A 71 13.26 8.88 -18.74
C ILE A 71 12.36 10.08 -18.53
N GLU A 72 11.79 10.26 -17.34
CA GLU A 72 10.92 11.38 -17.01
C GLU A 72 11.66 12.46 -16.21
N GLU A 73 11.25 13.71 -16.44
CA GLU A 73 11.71 14.82 -15.60
C GLU A 73 11.10 14.68 -14.20
N PRO A 74 11.81 15.11 -13.12
CA PRO A 74 11.34 14.90 -11.75
C PRO A 74 9.96 15.50 -11.42
N ALA A 75 9.55 16.56 -12.12
CA ALA A 75 8.24 17.18 -11.93
C ALA A 75 7.11 16.31 -12.51
N ASP A 76 7.29 15.82 -13.74
CA ASP A 76 6.33 14.97 -14.42
C ASP A 76 6.19 13.62 -13.69
N LEU A 77 7.31 13.06 -13.23
CA LEU A 77 7.33 11.84 -12.44
C LEU A 77 6.53 11.96 -11.12
N LEU A 78 6.63 13.12 -10.46
CA LEU A 78 5.89 13.38 -9.23
C LEU A 78 4.40 13.58 -9.50
N GLU A 79 4.05 14.27 -10.58
CA GLU A 79 2.65 14.46 -11.00
C GLU A 79 2.01 13.11 -11.37
N GLY A 80 2.68 12.29 -12.17
CA GLY A 80 2.22 10.94 -12.52
C GLY A 80 2.01 10.04 -11.30
N PHE A 81 2.92 10.09 -10.33
CA PHE A 81 2.72 9.37 -9.07
C PHE A 81 1.51 9.89 -8.29
N GLN A 82 1.30 11.21 -8.24
CA GLN A 82 0.15 11.79 -7.53
C GLN A 82 -1.16 11.32 -8.16
N GLU A 83 -1.27 11.35 -9.49
CA GLU A 83 -2.43 10.83 -10.22
C GLU A 83 -2.66 9.34 -9.95
N PHE A 84 -1.59 8.54 -10.02
CA PHE A 84 -1.68 7.09 -9.79
C PHE A 84 -2.07 6.76 -8.34
N SER A 85 -1.50 7.48 -7.37
CA SER A 85 -1.69 7.19 -5.95
C SER A 85 -3.09 7.54 -5.41
N ILE A 86 -3.89 8.30 -6.17
CA ILE A 86 -5.31 8.55 -5.85
C ILE A 86 -6.12 7.25 -5.85
N GLU A 87 -5.72 6.27 -6.66
CA GLU A 87 -6.37 4.96 -6.71
C GLU A 87 -5.95 4.05 -5.54
N TYR A 88 -5.17 4.52 -4.56
CA TYR A 88 -4.80 3.69 -3.41
C TYR A 88 -5.80 3.77 -2.26
N MET A 89 -6.23 2.60 -1.78
CA MET A 89 -7.01 2.47 -0.55
C MET A 89 -6.23 1.69 0.50
N PHE A 90 -6.01 2.31 1.66
CA PHE A 90 -5.13 1.82 2.70
C PHE A 90 -5.90 1.17 3.85
N PHE A 91 -5.39 0.06 4.34
CA PHE A 91 -5.94 -0.67 5.48
C PHE A 91 -4.85 -1.03 6.46
N ARG A 92 -5.14 -0.90 7.75
CA ARG A 92 -4.31 -1.43 8.83
C ARG A 92 -4.86 -2.77 9.30
N LEU A 93 -3.95 -3.67 9.65
CA LEU A 93 -4.32 -4.89 10.36
C LEU A 93 -4.19 -4.67 11.87
N SER A 94 -4.98 -5.39 12.66
CA SER A 94 -4.84 -5.38 14.12
C SER A 94 -3.56 -6.09 14.58
N GLU A 95 -3.24 -5.88 15.86
CA GLU A 95 -2.05 -6.45 16.51
C GLU A 95 -2.00 -7.98 16.46
N LYS A 96 -3.15 -8.65 16.25
CA LYS A 96 -3.22 -10.11 16.06
C LYS A 96 -2.39 -10.59 14.88
N PHE A 97 -2.14 -9.72 13.90
CA PHE A 97 -1.37 -10.03 12.71
C PHE A 97 0.12 -9.67 12.82
N ASP A 98 0.58 -9.01 13.89
CA ASP A 98 1.98 -8.53 13.96
C ASP A 98 3.01 -9.66 13.75
N SER A 99 2.69 -10.86 14.26
CA SER A 99 3.52 -12.06 14.12
C SER A 99 3.13 -12.96 12.95
N ALA A 100 2.15 -12.57 12.14
CA ALA A 100 1.75 -13.34 10.96
C ALA A 100 2.86 -13.36 9.90
N SER A 101 2.82 -14.37 9.06
CA SER A 101 3.57 -14.47 7.81
C SER A 101 2.90 -13.65 6.70
N LEU A 102 3.63 -13.40 5.60
CA LEU A 102 3.04 -12.75 4.43
C LEU A 102 1.89 -13.59 3.86
N GLU A 103 2.05 -14.92 3.82
CA GLU A 103 1.03 -15.85 3.33
C GLU A 103 -0.26 -15.78 4.14
N GLU A 104 -0.15 -15.69 5.47
CA GLU A 104 -1.31 -15.51 6.35
C GLU A 104 -2.01 -14.17 6.15
N VAL A 105 -1.24 -13.08 5.93
CA VAL A 105 -1.79 -11.76 5.61
C VAL A 105 -2.51 -11.77 4.26
N LEU A 106 -1.90 -12.37 3.23
CA LEU A 106 -2.53 -12.51 1.91
C LEU A 106 -3.78 -13.40 1.96
N ALA A 107 -3.77 -14.47 2.75
CA ALA A 107 -4.95 -15.30 2.99
C ALA A 107 -6.06 -14.51 3.69
N ALA A 108 -5.71 -13.64 4.66
CA ALA A 108 -6.66 -12.76 5.34
C ALA A 108 -7.26 -11.71 4.40
N CYS A 109 -6.46 -11.17 3.45
CA CYS A 109 -6.93 -10.28 2.39
C CYS A 109 -7.93 -11.01 1.49
N LYS A 110 -7.59 -12.21 1.01
CA LYS A 110 -8.44 -13.04 0.14
C LYS A 110 -9.77 -13.45 0.79
N ALA A 111 -9.79 -13.58 2.11
CA ALA A 111 -11.03 -13.85 2.84
C ALA A 111 -11.98 -12.64 2.89
N ARG A 112 -11.46 -11.42 2.68
CA ARG A 112 -12.19 -10.14 2.81
C ARG A 112 -12.48 -9.46 1.48
N CYS A 113 -11.65 -9.69 0.47
CA CYS A 113 -11.82 -9.19 -0.89
C CYS A 113 -11.44 -10.29 -1.89
N PHE A 114 -12.16 -10.36 -3.02
CA PHE A 114 -11.84 -11.29 -4.10
C PHE A 114 -10.51 -10.93 -4.78
N PHE A 115 -10.26 -9.62 -4.92
CA PHE A 115 -9.06 -9.08 -5.53
C PHE A 115 -7.87 -9.13 -4.55
N PRO A 116 -6.64 -9.35 -5.05
CA PRO A 116 -5.45 -9.28 -4.22
C PRO A 116 -5.10 -7.83 -3.88
N PRO A 117 -4.42 -7.58 -2.75
CA PRO A 117 -3.86 -6.26 -2.49
C PRO A 117 -2.78 -5.94 -3.50
N TRP A 118 -2.60 -4.66 -3.82
CA TRP A 118 -1.48 -4.18 -4.63
C TRP A 118 -0.18 -4.19 -3.84
N TYR A 119 -0.21 -3.79 -2.58
CA TYR A 119 0.99 -3.72 -1.74
C TYR A 119 0.73 -4.22 -0.32
N VAL A 120 1.77 -4.81 0.29
CA VAL A 120 1.79 -5.08 1.73
C VAL A 120 3.07 -4.51 2.32
N PHE A 121 2.91 -3.73 3.39
CA PHE A 121 3.99 -3.20 4.20
C PHE A 121 4.06 -3.94 5.53
N LYS A 122 5.27 -4.22 6.01
CA LYS A 122 5.55 -4.69 7.36
C LYS A 122 6.70 -3.88 7.94
N GLN A 123 6.52 -3.33 9.14
CA GLN A 123 7.58 -2.62 9.88
C GLN A 123 8.30 -1.55 9.04
N GLY A 124 7.50 -0.74 8.34
CA GLY A 124 7.95 0.39 7.54
C GLY A 124 8.59 0.03 6.20
N LYS A 125 8.43 -1.22 5.74
CA LYS A 125 8.96 -1.68 4.46
C LYS A 125 7.90 -2.39 3.65
N ARG A 126 7.87 -2.15 2.35
CA ARG A 126 7.12 -2.94 1.38
C ARG A 126 7.75 -4.33 1.30
N ILE A 127 6.95 -5.35 1.60
CA ILE A 127 7.36 -6.76 1.54
C ILE A 127 6.66 -7.52 0.41
N TYR A 128 5.70 -6.88 -0.26
CA TYR A 128 4.93 -7.44 -1.35
C TYR A 128 4.44 -6.34 -2.29
N SER A 129 4.49 -6.63 -3.59
CA SER A 129 3.80 -5.92 -4.65
C SER A 129 3.11 -6.93 -5.56
N PHE A 130 1.90 -6.64 -6.02
CA PHE A 130 1.17 -7.43 -6.99
C PHE A 130 1.47 -6.92 -8.40
N GLY A 131 2.01 -7.80 -9.24
CA GLY A 131 2.42 -7.58 -10.62
C GLY A 131 2.79 -8.92 -11.24
#